data_AF-A0A1M6SI76-F1
#
_entry.id   AF-A0A1M6SI76-F1
#
_cell.length_a   1.000
_cell.length_b   1.000
_cell.length_c   1.000
_cell.angle_alpha   90.00
_cell.angle_beta   90.00
_cell.angle_gamma   90.00
#
_symmetry.space_group_name_H-M   'P 1'
#
loop_
_entity.id
_entity.type
_entity.pdbx_description
1 polymer ?
#
loop_
_entity_poly.entity_id
_entity_poly.type
_entity_poly.pdbx_seq_one_letter_code
_entity_poly.pdbx_strand_id
1 'polypeptide(L)'
;MATFDFSTGTLSIDESTSLFRGRPSPEELPLTVAKELAKYGDWENYGIANVEIWGKTFGVTARYCKQRLAMVDLVWLDGVAKKIDWSATEEDLVKEKKKLSKLIAFEAQSPCVSSTIGADTFVFNWGTLTVHADLRSMIVTTSVAYTEEKA
;
A
#
# COMPACT_ATOMS: atom_id res chain seq x y z
N MET A 1 2.41 12.77 11.92
CA MET A 1 1.87 11.39 11.80
C MET A 1 1.49 11.18 10.36
N ALA A 2 1.69 9.97 9.84
CA ALA A 2 1.30 9.66 8.48
C ALA A 2 -0.23 9.59 8.36
N THR A 3 -0.76 9.93 7.20
CA THR A 3 -2.20 9.88 6.91
C THR A 3 -2.43 9.40 5.48
N PHE A 4 -3.55 8.71 5.27
CA PHE A 4 -4.01 8.33 3.94
C PHE A 4 -5.35 9.00 3.65
N ASP A 5 -5.38 9.83 2.62
CA ASP A 5 -6.60 10.50 2.16
C ASP A 5 -7.27 9.68 1.05
N PHE A 6 -8.38 9.02 1.39
CA PHE A 6 -9.15 8.21 0.45
C PHE A 6 -9.83 9.02 -0.66
N SER A 7 -9.96 10.34 -0.53
CA SER A 7 -10.55 11.19 -1.59
C SER A 7 -9.58 11.48 -2.74
N THR A 8 -8.27 11.45 -2.45
CA THR A 8 -7.20 11.77 -3.41
C THR A 8 -6.23 10.62 -3.66
N GLY A 9 -6.21 9.60 -2.79
CA GLY A 9 -5.25 8.51 -2.80
C GLY A 9 -3.87 8.93 -2.31
N THR A 10 -3.78 10.06 -1.59
CA THR A 10 -2.52 10.62 -1.10
C THR A 10 -2.13 9.96 0.21
N LEU A 11 -0.93 9.39 0.26
CA LEU A 11 -0.25 8.98 1.48
C LEU A 11 0.74 10.09 1.90
N SER A 12 0.40 10.84 2.94
CA SER A 12 1.31 11.80 3.57
C SER A 12 2.12 11.06 4.63
N ILE A 13 3.44 11.04 4.51
CA ILE A 13 4.35 10.34 5.44
C ILE A 13 4.83 11.31 6.52
N ASP A 14 5.29 12.49 6.10
CA ASP A 14 5.74 13.60 6.94
C ASP A 14 5.49 14.93 6.23
N GLU A 15 5.92 16.05 6.83
CA GLU A 15 5.71 17.40 6.28
C GLU A 15 6.35 17.64 4.91
N SER A 16 7.39 16.86 4.58
CA SER A 16 8.17 16.97 3.34
C SER A 16 7.89 15.86 2.33
N THR A 17 7.27 14.76 2.77
CA THR A 17 7.14 13.53 1.98
C THR A 17 5.68 13.11 1.86
N SER A 18 5.17 13.12 0.63
CA SER A 18 3.84 12.61 0.28
C SER A 18 3.91 11.77 -0.99
N LEU A 19 3.12 10.71 -1.08
CA LEU A 19 2.97 9.87 -2.27
C LEU A 19 1.54 10.03 -2.77
N PHE A 20 1.38 10.49 -4.00
CA PHE A 20 0.09 10.80 -4.59
C PHE A 20 0.10 10.48 -6.09
N ARG A 21 -1.09 10.36 -6.66
CA ARG A 21 -1.26 10.11 -8.09
C ARG A 21 -0.49 11.13 -8.93
N GLY A 22 0.34 10.66 -9.85
CA GLY A 22 1.11 11.53 -10.75
C GLY A 22 2.37 12.13 -10.12
N ARG A 23 2.75 11.74 -8.89
CA ARG A 23 4.02 12.14 -8.30
C ARG A 23 5.20 11.75 -9.23
N PRO A 24 6.13 12.69 -9.51
CA PRO A 24 7.37 12.41 -10.24
C PRO A 24 8.27 11.39 -9.54
N SER A 25 9.13 10.73 -10.31
CA SER A 25 10.14 9.80 -9.77
C SER A 25 11.07 10.48 -8.76
N PRO A 26 11.74 9.72 -7.88
CA PRO A 26 12.73 10.29 -6.96
C PRO A 26 13.93 10.96 -7.66
N GLU A 27 14.18 10.68 -8.94
CA GLU A 27 15.17 11.40 -9.76
C GLU A 27 14.73 12.86 -10.03
N GLU A 28 13.43 13.08 -10.25
CA GLU A 28 12.85 14.40 -10.52
C GLU A 28 12.45 15.14 -9.23
N LEU A 29 11.90 14.41 -8.26
CA LEU A 29 11.48 14.93 -6.97
C LEU A 29 11.90 13.98 -5.83
N PRO A 30 13.08 14.21 -5.23
CA PRO A 30 13.65 13.33 -4.22
C PRO A 30 12.71 13.04 -3.05
N LEU A 31 12.80 11.81 -2.55
CA LEU A 31 12.15 11.36 -1.34
C LEU A 31 13.20 11.33 -0.22
N THR A 32 13.01 12.15 0.81
CA THR A 32 14.01 12.46 1.85
C THR A 32 14.50 11.24 2.64
N VAL A 33 13.73 10.15 2.64
CA VAL A 33 13.98 8.90 3.39
C VAL A 33 13.87 7.63 2.54
N ALA A 34 13.92 7.77 1.20
CA ALA A 34 13.80 6.62 0.31
C ALA A 34 15.13 5.86 0.13
N LYS A 35 15.03 4.54 0.10
CA LYS A 35 16.09 3.63 -0.31
C LYS A 35 15.66 2.91 -1.58
N GLU A 36 16.47 2.99 -2.64
CA GLU A 36 16.25 2.18 -3.83
C GLU A 36 16.33 0.68 -3.49
N LEU A 37 15.32 -0.07 -3.92
CA LEU A 37 15.25 -1.52 -3.74
C LEU A 37 15.59 -2.25 -5.02
N ALA A 38 15.04 -1.78 -6.16
CA ALA A 38 15.26 -2.38 -7.46
C ALA A 38 14.86 -1.42 -8.58
N LYS A 39 15.63 -1.41 -9.67
CA LYS A 39 15.33 -0.72 -10.93
C LYS A 39 15.46 -1.71 -12.08
N TYR A 40 14.40 -1.90 -12.86
CA TYR A 40 14.37 -2.83 -13.98
C TYR A 40 13.46 -2.33 -15.11
N GLY A 41 14.04 -2.07 -16.28
CA GLY A 41 13.32 -1.45 -17.40
C GLY A 41 12.73 -0.10 -16.99
N ASP A 42 11.44 0.10 -17.27
CA ASP A 42 10.71 1.32 -16.91
C ASP A 42 10.27 1.37 -15.43
N TRP A 43 10.55 0.32 -14.65
CA TRP A 43 10.10 0.21 -13.26
C TRP A 43 11.19 0.52 -12.25
N GLU A 44 10.83 1.27 -11.21
CA GLU A 44 11.70 1.64 -10.10
C GLU A 44 10.95 1.44 -8.78
N ASN A 45 11.60 0.82 -7.80
CA ASN A 45 11.01 0.52 -6.50
C ASN A 45 11.84 1.13 -5.38
N TYR A 46 11.18 1.85 -4.50
CA TYR A 46 11.80 2.56 -3.39
C TYR A 46 11.13 2.18 -2.08
N GLY A 47 11.91 1.63 -1.15
CA GLY A 47 11.50 1.42 0.23
C GLY A 47 11.54 2.74 0.96
N ILE A 48 10.47 3.08 1.65
CA ILE A 48 10.31 4.31 2.40
C ILE A 48 10.35 3.98 3.91
N ALA A 49 10.33 5.01 4.75
CA ALA A 49 10.19 4.83 6.19
C ALA A 49 8.90 4.09 6.54
N ASN A 50 8.95 3.33 7.64
CA ASN A 50 7.74 2.74 8.22
C ASN A 50 6.82 3.86 8.70
N VAL A 51 5.52 3.67 8.50
CA VAL A 51 4.50 4.64 8.88
C VAL A 51 3.49 4.03 9.82
N GLU A 52 2.90 4.85 10.68
CA GLU A 52 1.70 4.49 11.43
C GLU A 52 0.49 5.14 10.79
N ILE A 53 -0.43 4.33 10.28
CA ILE A 53 -1.73 4.76 9.74
C ILE A 53 -2.82 3.84 10.27
N TRP A 54 -4.01 4.39 10.53
CA TRP A 54 -5.15 3.64 11.07
C TRP A 54 -4.83 2.86 12.37
N GLY A 55 -3.88 3.38 13.16
CA GLY A 55 -3.39 2.75 14.39
C GLY A 55 -2.65 1.43 14.18
N LYS A 56 -2.00 1.26 13.02
CA LYS A 56 -1.20 0.08 12.63
C LYS A 56 0.10 0.53 11.97
N THR A 57 1.14 -0.29 12.08
CA THR A 57 2.46 0.01 11.51
C THR A 57 2.62 -0.68 10.17
N PHE A 58 2.98 0.09 9.14
CA PHE A 58 3.20 -0.41 7.80
C PHE A 58 4.60 -0.09 7.29
N GLY A 59 5.21 -1.06 6.62
CA GLY A 59 6.35 -0.82 5.73
C GLY A 59 5.82 -0.30 4.41
N VAL A 60 6.44 0.75 3.86
CA VAL A 60 5.95 1.43 2.66
C VAL A 60 6.93 1.20 1.51
N THR A 61 6.43 0.78 0.36
CA THR A 61 7.20 0.73 -0.90
C THR A 61 6.49 1.54 -1.96
N ALA A 62 7.17 2.52 -2.52
CA ALA A 62 6.70 3.27 -3.68
C ALA A 62 7.22 2.62 -4.96
N ARG A 63 6.33 2.36 -5.92
CA ARG A 63 6.66 1.80 -7.23
C ARG A 63 6.34 2.81 -8.33
N TYR A 64 7.36 3.14 -9.10
CA TYR A 64 7.27 4.04 -10.23
C TYR A 64 7.35 3.25 -11.53
N CYS A 65 6.59 3.68 -12.53
CA CYS A 65 6.67 3.18 -13.89
C CYS A 65 6.73 4.40 -14.82
N LYS A 66 7.70 4.43 -15.74
CA LYS A 66 7.91 5.56 -16.67
C LYS A 66 7.95 6.91 -15.94
N GLN A 67 8.74 6.95 -14.86
CA GLN A 67 8.98 8.12 -14.02
C GLN A 67 7.75 8.67 -13.26
N ARG A 68 6.63 7.94 -13.22
CA ARG A 68 5.43 8.34 -12.46
C ARG A 68 5.05 7.30 -11.42
N LEU A 69 4.55 7.76 -10.28
CA LEU A 69 4.09 6.85 -9.22
C LEU A 69 2.92 6.02 -9.73
N ALA A 70 3.13 4.71 -9.83
CA ALA A 70 2.15 3.75 -10.32
C ALA A 70 1.46 3.00 -9.17
N MET A 71 2.21 2.66 -8.11
CA MET A 71 1.67 1.92 -6.99
C MET A 71 2.37 2.25 -5.67
N VAL A 72 1.66 2.14 -4.56
CA VAL A 72 2.23 2.10 -3.21
C VAL A 72 1.81 0.81 -2.53
N ASP A 73 2.77 0.05 -2.02
CA ASP A 73 2.51 -1.13 -1.19
C ASP A 73 2.73 -0.80 0.28
N LEU A 74 1.79 -1.26 1.10
CA LEU A 74 1.78 -1.14 2.55
C LEU A 74 1.79 -2.55 3.14
N VAL A 75 2.92 -2.98 3.68
CA VAL A 75 3.05 -4.30 4.35
C VAL A 75 2.75 -4.12 5.82
N TRP A 76 1.75 -4.84 6.33
CA TRP A 76 1.37 -4.73 7.75
C TRP A 76 2.41 -5.40 8.66
N LEU A 77 3.13 -4.61 9.46
CA LEU A 77 4.29 -5.08 10.23
C LEU A 77 3.93 -5.56 11.65
N ASP A 78 2.92 -4.99 12.29
CA ASP A 78 2.49 -5.37 13.64
C ASP A 78 1.35 -6.41 13.67
N GLY A 79 1.02 -6.97 12.50
CA GLY A 79 0.09 -8.10 12.33
C GLY A 79 0.55 -9.37 13.07
N VAL A 80 -0.43 -10.17 13.48
CA VAL A 80 -0.26 -11.54 13.98
C VAL A 80 0.53 -12.41 13.00
N ALA A 81 0.21 -12.40 11.70
CA ALA A 81 0.91 -13.25 10.71
C ALA A 81 2.41 -12.91 10.66
N LYS A 82 2.74 -11.61 10.72
CA LYS A 82 4.14 -11.17 10.77
C LYS A 82 4.84 -11.53 12.08
N LYS A 83 4.10 -11.57 13.20
CA LYS A 83 4.63 -11.95 14.53
C LYS A 83 4.90 -13.45 14.66
N ILE A 84 4.08 -14.30 14.04
CA ILE A 84 4.24 -15.76 14.07
C ILE A 84 5.06 -16.30 12.89
N ASP A 85 5.36 -15.43 11.91
CA ASP A 85 6.27 -15.65 10.78
C ASP A 85 5.99 -16.98 10.07
N TRP A 86 6.96 -17.90 10.02
CA TRP A 86 6.83 -19.22 9.39
C TRP A 86 5.74 -20.12 9.97
N SER A 87 5.20 -19.79 11.15
CA SER A 87 4.09 -20.52 11.76
C SER A 87 2.72 -19.98 11.36
N ALA A 88 2.67 -18.92 10.54
CA ALA A 88 1.40 -18.40 10.05
C ALA A 88 0.68 -19.45 9.20
N THR A 89 -0.63 -19.50 9.33
CA THR A 89 -1.49 -20.33 8.48
C THR A 89 -2.22 -19.47 7.45
N GLU A 90 -2.76 -20.10 6.42
CA GLU A 90 -3.68 -19.43 5.48
C GLU A 90 -4.85 -18.76 6.22
N GLU A 91 -5.40 -19.43 7.24
CA GLU A 91 -6.48 -18.84 8.03
C GLU A 91 -6.07 -17.55 8.74
N ASP A 92 -4.83 -17.46 9.23
CA ASP A 92 -4.32 -16.27 9.90
C ASP A 92 -4.24 -15.10 8.93
N LEU A 93 -3.72 -15.34 7.72
CA LEU A 93 -3.65 -14.35 6.66
C LEU A 93 -5.05 -13.89 6.22
N VAL A 94 -6.01 -14.82 6.08
CA VAL A 94 -7.40 -14.49 5.73
C VAL A 94 -8.07 -13.69 6.84
N LYS A 95 -7.83 -14.01 8.12
CA LYS A 95 -8.35 -13.25 9.27
C LYS A 95 -7.78 -11.83 9.29
N GLU A 96 -6.49 -11.67 9.03
CA GLU A 96 -5.85 -10.36 8.94
C GLU A 96 -6.33 -9.53 7.77
N LYS A 97 -6.40 -10.10 6.56
CA LYS A 97 -6.97 -9.45 5.39
C LYS A 97 -8.36 -8.91 5.70
N LYS A 98 -9.24 -9.76 6.25
CA LYS A 98 -10.60 -9.35 6.63
C LYS A 98 -10.61 -8.23 7.67
N LYS A 99 -9.68 -8.24 8.64
CA LYS A 99 -9.56 -7.19 9.66
C LYS A 99 -9.13 -5.87 9.03
N LEU A 100 -8.12 -5.90 8.16
CA LEU A 100 -7.62 -4.72 7.47
C LEU A 100 -8.65 -4.15 6.48
N SER A 101 -9.34 -5.02 5.72
CA SER A 101 -10.44 -4.62 4.84
C SER A 101 -11.58 -3.96 5.60
N LYS A 102 -11.96 -4.47 6.78
CA LYS A 102 -13.00 -3.83 7.62
C LYS A 102 -12.56 -2.45 8.11
N LEU A 103 -11.30 -2.31 8.51
CA LEU A 103 -10.73 -1.03 8.93
C LEU A 103 -10.76 -0.03 7.78
N ILE A 104 -10.31 -0.43 6.59
CA ILE A 104 -10.32 0.42 5.40
C ILE A 104 -11.74 0.80 4.99
N ALA A 105 -12.69 -0.14 5.02
CA ALA A 105 -14.08 0.15 4.73
C ALA A 105 -14.68 1.19 5.68
N PHE A 106 -14.30 1.13 6.96
CA PHE A 106 -14.72 2.09 7.98
C PHE A 106 -14.09 3.48 7.74
N GLU A 107 -12.77 3.55 7.58
CA GLU A 107 -12.04 4.81 7.37
C GLU A 107 -12.41 5.49 6.05
N ALA A 108 -12.58 4.71 4.98
CA ALA A 108 -12.95 5.22 3.66
C ALA A 108 -14.46 5.51 3.52
N GLN A 109 -15.28 5.07 4.47
CA GLN A 109 -16.75 5.05 4.37
C GLN A 109 -17.25 4.45 3.04
N SER A 110 -16.53 3.43 2.53
CA SER A 110 -16.75 2.85 1.22
C SER A 110 -16.75 1.32 1.32
N PRO A 111 -17.73 0.63 0.72
CA PRO A 111 -17.78 -0.82 0.78
C PRO A 111 -16.69 -1.45 -0.09
N CYS A 112 -16.23 -2.64 0.32
CA CYS A 112 -15.44 -3.51 -0.53
C CYS A 112 -16.30 -3.96 -1.73
N VAL A 113 -15.81 -3.78 -2.95
CA VAL A 113 -16.56 -4.07 -4.18
C VAL A 113 -16.32 -5.49 -4.70
N SER A 114 -15.22 -6.13 -4.27
CA SER A 114 -14.90 -7.51 -4.62
C SER A 114 -14.12 -8.17 -3.49
N SER A 115 -14.57 -9.34 -3.04
CA SER A 115 -13.93 -10.09 -1.95
C SER A 115 -13.73 -11.54 -2.34
N THR A 116 -12.49 -12.00 -2.22
CA THR A 116 -12.06 -13.39 -2.46
C THR A 116 -11.24 -13.89 -1.28
N ILE A 117 -10.80 -15.15 -1.32
CA ILE A 117 -9.90 -15.70 -0.29
C ILE A 117 -8.56 -14.95 -0.29
N GLY A 118 -8.00 -14.65 -1.47
CA GLY A 118 -6.68 -14.03 -1.59
C GLY A 118 -6.67 -12.50 -1.59
N ALA A 119 -7.79 -11.84 -1.89
CA ALA A 119 -7.82 -10.38 -2.07
C ALA A 119 -9.18 -9.76 -1.73
N ASP A 120 -9.16 -8.53 -1.21
CA ASP A 120 -10.33 -7.64 -1.11
C ASP A 120 -10.03 -6.33 -1.82
N THR A 121 -10.92 -5.86 -2.69
CA THR A 121 -10.68 -4.68 -3.55
C THR A 121 -11.70 -3.58 -3.29
N PHE A 122 -11.18 -2.35 -3.24
CA PHE A 122 -11.91 -1.09 -3.16
C PHE A 122 -11.56 -0.26 -4.40
N VAL A 123 -12.55 0.45 -4.94
CA VAL A 123 -12.38 1.28 -6.14
C VAL A 123 -12.69 2.73 -5.78
N PHE A 124 -11.80 3.62 -6.21
CA PHE A 124 -11.89 5.06 -6.03
C PHE A 124 -11.70 5.78 -7.38
N ASN A 125 -11.98 7.08 -7.42
CA ASN A 125 -11.80 7.88 -8.65
C ASN A 125 -10.32 7.98 -9.10
N TRP A 126 -9.38 7.92 -8.16
CA TRP A 126 -7.94 8.02 -8.40
C TRP A 126 -7.26 6.67 -8.66
N GLY A 127 -7.95 5.55 -8.42
CA GLY A 127 -7.31 4.24 -8.46
C GLY A 127 -8.06 3.13 -7.72
N THR A 128 -7.31 2.10 -7.36
CA THR A 128 -7.80 0.96 -6.62
C THR A 128 -6.94 0.72 -5.39
N LEU A 129 -7.56 0.22 -4.33
CA LEU A 129 -6.87 -0.31 -3.16
C LEU A 129 -7.23 -1.78 -3.05
N THR A 130 -6.22 -2.64 -2.97
CA THR A 130 -6.43 -4.08 -2.77
C THR A 130 -5.67 -4.57 -1.56
N VAL A 131 -6.37 -5.26 -0.65
CA VAL A 131 -5.77 -5.96 0.48
C VAL A 131 -5.56 -7.42 0.09
N HIS A 132 -4.30 -7.84 0.03
CA HIS A 132 -3.87 -9.17 -0.38
C HIS A 132 -3.48 -10.01 0.83
N ALA A 133 -3.96 -11.24 0.89
CA ALA A 133 -3.37 -12.31 1.68
C ALA A 133 -2.42 -13.10 0.76
N ASP A 134 -1.12 -12.79 0.82
CA ASP A 134 -0.11 -13.49 0.02
C ASP A 134 0.33 -14.77 0.74
N LEU A 135 -0.17 -15.91 0.24
CA LEU A 135 0.13 -17.24 0.79
C LEU A 135 1.57 -17.69 0.50
N ARG A 136 2.23 -17.13 -0.51
CA ARG A 136 3.62 -17.50 -0.83
C ARG A 136 4.59 -16.77 0.08
N SER A 137 4.31 -15.50 0.32
CA SER A 137 5.17 -14.61 1.12
C SER A 137 4.77 -14.60 2.60
N MET A 138 3.64 -15.23 2.97
CA MET A 138 3.06 -15.27 4.30
C MET A 138 2.86 -13.89 4.92
N ILE A 139 2.41 -12.92 4.11
CA ILE A 139 2.16 -11.54 4.54
C ILE A 139 0.80 -11.05 4.04
N VAL A 140 0.26 -10.07 4.78
CA VAL A 140 -0.85 -9.24 4.29
C VAL A 140 -0.31 -7.91 3.80
N THR A 141 -0.62 -7.58 2.55
CA THR A 141 -0.17 -6.36 1.88
C THR A 141 -1.37 -5.57 1.39
N THR A 142 -1.39 -4.27 1.60
CA THR A 142 -2.33 -3.36 0.95
C THR A 142 -1.63 -2.64 -0.20
N SER A 143 -2.10 -2.86 -1.41
CA SER A 143 -1.57 -2.23 -2.63
C SER A 143 -2.53 -1.15 -3.10
N VAL A 144 -2.00 0.06 -3.25
CA VAL A 144 -2.69 1.25 -3.77
C VAL A 144 -2.20 1.48 -5.20
N ALA A 145 -2.99 1.10 -6.19
CA ALA A 145 -2.65 1.24 -7.60
C ALA A 145 -3.37 2.44 -8.20
N TYR A 146 -2.62 3.38 -8.77
CA TYR A 146 -3.16 4.61 -9.36
C TYR A 146 -3.58 4.36 -10.81
N THR A 147 -4.74 4.89 -11.20
CA THR A 147 -5.12 4.89 -12.62
C THR A 147 -4.28 5.91 -13.38
N GLU A 148 -3.80 5.55 -14.57
CA GLU A 148 -3.22 6.55 -15.48
C GLU A 148 -4.30 7.59 -15.83
N GLU A 149 -3.94 8.88 -15.84
CA GLU A 149 -4.83 9.88 -16.43
C GLU A 149 -4.99 9.54 -17.92
N LYS A 150 -6.24 9.51 -18.40
CA LYS A 150 -6.45 9.58 -19.84
C LYS A 150 -5.86 10.92 -20.30
N ALA A 151 -4.79 10.85 -21.09
CA ALA A 151 -4.20 12.00 -21.76
C ALA A 151 -5.22 12.73 -22.63
#